data_AF-A0A438CQY3-F1
#
_entry.id   AF-A0A438CQY3-F1
#
_cell.length_a   1.000
_cell.length_b   1.000
_cell.length_c   1.000
_cell.angle_alpha   90.00
_cell.angle_beta   90.00
_cell.angle_gamma   90.00
#
_symmetry.space_group_name_H-M   'P 1'
#
loop_
_entity.id
_entity.type
_entity.pdbx_description
1 polymer ?
#
loop_
_entity_poly.entity_id
_entity_poly.type
_entity_poly.pdbx_seq_one_letter_code
_entity_poly.pdbx_strand_id
1 'polypeptide(L)'
;MPMCTFFPSLFALASLKEAWVADLWNQSNFSGCWTPSFSRNLNDWEIDVVERFLLRLQDKKVNGGVEDKVIWLDTKSSSFSMKSLYACPEPGSSTPFPKAVVWNSWVPTRASFFTWKASWGKVLTLDCLQRREWSLANRCFLCLIQEESIDHILLHCGIATALWQLLFSLFGAC
;
A
#
# COMPACT_ATOMS: atom_id res chain seq x y z
N MET A 1 -15.08 0.23 2.16
CA MET A 1 -13.84 -0.43 2.60
C MET A 1 -14.02 -1.94 2.44
N PRO A 2 -12.99 -2.68 1.98
CA PRO A 2 -13.12 -4.10 1.63
C PRO A 2 -13.32 -5.02 2.85
N MET A 3 -14.11 -6.08 2.71
CA MET A 3 -14.32 -7.08 3.78
C MET A 3 -13.02 -7.83 4.13
N CYS A 4 -12.15 -8.07 3.13
CA CYS A 4 -10.90 -8.79 3.30
C CYS A 4 -9.89 -8.11 4.24
N THR A 5 -9.99 -6.79 4.47
CA THR A 5 -9.06 -6.07 5.33
C THR A 5 -9.48 -6.06 6.80
N PHE A 6 -10.80 -6.03 7.08
CA PHE A 6 -11.33 -5.95 8.45
C PHE A 6 -11.80 -7.30 8.99
N PHE A 7 -12.23 -8.21 8.13
CA PHE A 7 -12.76 -9.51 8.49
C PHE A 7 -12.16 -10.61 7.60
N PRO A 8 -10.83 -10.83 7.65
CA PRO A 8 -10.16 -11.81 6.79
C PRO A 8 -10.68 -13.24 7.00
N SER A 9 -11.07 -13.59 8.22
CA SER A 9 -11.67 -14.89 8.55
C SER A 9 -13.04 -15.10 7.89
N LEU A 10 -13.91 -14.09 7.91
CA LEU A 10 -15.21 -14.16 7.21
C LEU A 10 -15.04 -14.16 5.69
N PHE A 11 -14.09 -13.38 5.17
CA PHE A 11 -13.78 -13.37 3.74
C PHE A 11 -13.25 -14.72 3.24
N ALA A 12 -12.47 -15.44 4.05
CA ALA A 12 -12.04 -16.79 3.72
C ALA A 12 -13.23 -17.75 3.55
N LEU A 13 -14.31 -17.55 4.32
CA LEU A 13 -15.50 -18.39 4.33
C LEU A 13 -16.58 -17.96 3.33
N ALA A 14 -16.49 -16.76 2.76
CA ALA A 14 -17.45 -16.26 1.79
C ALA A 14 -17.53 -17.19 0.57
N SER A 15 -18.74 -17.63 0.22
CA SER A 15 -18.99 -18.44 -0.98
C SER A 15 -18.71 -17.68 -2.26
N LEU A 16 -18.98 -16.37 -2.24
CA LEU A 16 -18.86 -15.49 -3.38
C LEU A 16 -17.83 -14.40 -3.07
N LYS A 17 -16.55 -14.69 -3.36
CA LYS A 17 -15.44 -13.74 -3.16
C LYS A 17 -15.43 -12.62 -4.20
N GLU A 18 -15.97 -12.90 -5.39
CA GLU A 18 -16.02 -11.99 -6.54
C GLU A 18 -17.42 -11.42 -6.79
N ALA A 19 -18.36 -11.55 -5.84
CA ALA A 19 -19.70 -10.97 -5.99
C ALA A 19 -19.66 -9.44 -5.89
N TRP A 20 -20.55 -8.79 -6.63
CA TRP A 20 -20.75 -7.36 -6.48
C TRP A 20 -21.47 -7.07 -5.16
N VAL A 21 -21.16 -5.92 -4.56
CA VAL A 21 -21.84 -5.47 -3.32
C VAL A 21 -23.36 -5.36 -3.52
N ALA A 22 -23.79 -5.03 -4.74
CA ALA A 22 -25.19 -5.01 -5.13
C ALA A 22 -25.87 -6.40 -5.05
N ASP A 23 -25.17 -7.47 -5.41
CA ASP A 23 -25.71 -8.84 -5.40
C ASP A 23 -25.92 -9.35 -3.96
N LEU A 24 -25.16 -8.82 -3.00
CA LEU A 24 -25.26 -9.18 -1.58
C LEU A 24 -26.35 -8.41 -0.84
N TRP A 25 -26.99 -7.43 -1.50
CA TRP A 25 -28.03 -6.60 -0.92
C TRP A 25 -29.41 -7.00 -1.47
N ASN A 26 -30.28 -7.49 -0.60
CA ASN A 26 -31.63 -7.84 -0.96
C ASN A 26 -32.60 -6.68 -0.64
N GLN A 27 -33.11 -6.02 -1.68
CA GLN A 27 -34.01 -4.87 -1.57
C GLN A 27 -35.50 -5.25 -1.38
N SER A 28 -35.84 -6.55 -1.40
CA SER A 28 -37.24 -7.02 -1.28
C SER A 28 -37.86 -6.81 0.11
N ASN A 29 -37.03 -6.65 1.15
CA ASN A 29 -37.51 -6.33 2.50
C ASN A 29 -37.75 -4.82 2.63
N PHE A 30 -38.78 -4.40 3.36
CA PHE A 30 -39.13 -2.98 3.59
C PHE A 30 -37.95 -2.08 4.04
N SER A 31 -36.90 -2.65 4.63
CA SER A 31 -35.67 -1.97 5.05
C SER A 31 -34.41 -2.29 4.22
N GLY A 32 -34.50 -3.22 3.28
CA GLY A 32 -33.38 -3.94 2.68
C GLY A 32 -32.60 -4.77 3.70
N CYS A 33 -31.95 -5.86 3.27
CA CYS A 33 -31.15 -6.71 4.14
C CYS A 33 -29.89 -7.21 3.43
N TRP A 34 -28.79 -7.32 4.18
CA TRP A 34 -27.56 -7.94 3.72
C TRP A 34 -27.68 -9.46 3.81
N THR A 35 -27.49 -10.15 2.69
CA THR A 35 -27.52 -11.61 2.60
C THR A 35 -26.17 -12.16 2.14
N PRO A 36 -25.14 -12.14 3.01
CA PRO A 36 -23.85 -12.77 2.70
C PRO A 36 -23.99 -14.30 2.71
N SER A 37 -23.47 -14.95 1.67
CA SER A 37 -23.44 -16.41 1.56
C SER A 37 -22.10 -16.97 2.00
N PHE A 38 -22.11 -17.98 2.88
CA PHE A 38 -20.92 -18.66 3.38
C PHE A 38 -20.83 -20.10 2.87
N SER A 39 -19.62 -20.58 2.64
CA SER A 39 -19.34 -21.87 2.00
C SER A 39 -19.66 -23.06 2.89
N ARG A 40 -19.76 -22.83 4.19
CA ARG A 40 -20.15 -23.80 5.22
C ARG A 40 -20.98 -23.12 6.30
N ASN A 41 -21.61 -23.94 7.14
CA ASN A 41 -22.22 -23.45 8.37
C ASN A 41 -21.17 -22.78 9.26
N LEU A 42 -21.60 -21.70 9.91
CA LEU A 42 -20.79 -20.93 10.85
C LEU A 42 -20.69 -21.69 12.18
N ASN A 43 -19.50 -21.71 12.76
CA ASN A 43 -19.32 -22.18 14.13
C ASN A 43 -19.75 -21.08 15.12
N ASP A 44 -20.04 -21.46 16.37
CA ASP A 44 -20.51 -20.52 17.41
C ASP A 44 -19.56 -19.32 17.60
N TRP A 45 -18.24 -19.54 17.55
CA TRP A 45 -17.25 -18.46 17.69
C TRP A 45 -17.14 -17.54 16.45
N GLU A 46 -17.72 -17.91 15.31
CA GLU A 46 -17.74 -17.10 14.09
C GLU A 46 -18.97 -16.18 14.05
N ILE A 47 -20.03 -16.53 14.81
CA ILE A 47 -21.26 -15.74 14.93
C ILE A 47 -20.98 -14.34 15.46
N ASP A 48 -20.13 -14.20 16.50
CA ASP A 48 -19.73 -12.90 17.06
C ASP A 48 -19.01 -12.01 16.03
N VAL A 49 -18.33 -12.62 15.05
CA VAL A 49 -17.66 -11.89 13.97
C VAL A 49 -18.68 -11.43 12.93
N VAL A 50 -19.64 -12.28 12.59
CA VAL A 50 -20.74 -11.96 11.67
C VAL A 50 -21.64 -10.87 12.24
N GLU A 51 -21.96 -10.91 13.53
CA GLU A 51 -22.77 -9.88 14.18
C GLU A 51 -22.09 -8.50 14.09
N ARG A 52 -20.79 -8.42 14.44
CA ARG A 52 -20.01 -7.18 14.29
C ARG A 52 -19.93 -6.69 12.85
N PHE A 53 -19.87 -7.61 11.89
CA PHE A 53 -19.90 -7.28 10.46
C PHE A 53 -21.26 -6.70 10.05
N LEU A 54 -22.37 -7.34 10.43
CA LEU A 54 -23.73 -6.90 10.11
C LEU A 54 -24.07 -5.57 10.79
N LEU A 55 -23.67 -5.36 12.05
CA LEU A 55 -23.83 -4.08 12.74
C LEU A 55 -23.15 -2.93 11.99
N ARG A 56 -21.97 -3.17 11.40
CA ARG A 56 -21.27 -2.16 10.61
C ARG A 56 -21.93 -1.87 9.27
N LEU A 57 -22.71 -2.83 8.76
CA LEU A 57 -23.44 -2.74 7.51
C LEU A 57 -24.88 -2.24 7.67
N GLN A 58 -25.44 -2.27 8.87
CA GLN A 58 -26.83 -1.88 9.15
C GLN A 58 -27.17 -0.46 8.68
N ASP A 59 -26.22 0.47 8.80
CA ASP A 59 -26.37 1.86 8.35
C ASP A 59 -26.03 2.08 6.86
N LYS A 60 -25.64 1.02 6.14
CA LYS A 60 -25.24 1.08 4.73
C LYS A 60 -26.33 0.46 3.87
N LYS A 61 -26.99 1.29 3.05
CA LYS A 61 -27.98 0.85 2.07
C LYS A 61 -27.40 0.97 0.67
N VAL A 62 -27.55 -0.09 -0.12
CA VAL A 62 -27.22 -0.06 -1.55
C VAL A 62 -28.45 0.39 -2.32
N ASN A 63 -28.27 1.36 -3.22
CA ASN A 63 -29.34 1.86 -4.07
C ASN A 63 -29.16 1.28 -5.48
N GLY A 64 -29.88 0.20 -5.81
CA GLY A 64 -29.69 -0.58 -7.04
C GLY A 64 -30.06 0.13 -8.36
N GLY A 65 -30.35 1.44 -8.34
CA GLY A 65 -30.72 2.24 -9.50
C GLY A 65 -29.81 3.44 -9.77
N VAL A 66 -28.68 3.58 -9.06
CA VAL A 66 -27.73 4.69 -9.24
C VAL A 66 -26.37 4.13 -9.63
N GLU A 67 -25.74 4.70 -10.65
CA GLU A 67 -24.37 4.36 -11.02
C GLU A 67 -23.38 4.68 -9.89
N ASP A 68 -22.36 3.83 -9.75
CA ASP A 68 -21.30 4.03 -8.77
C ASP A 68 -20.56 5.35 -9.01
N LYS A 69 -20.31 6.09 -7.93
CA LYS A 69 -19.57 7.36 -7.96
C LYS A 69 -18.33 7.27 -7.08
N VAL A 70 -17.20 7.68 -7.64
CA VAL A 70 -15.96 7.86 -6.88
C VAL A 70 -16.10 9.12 -6.02
N ILE A 71 -16.03 8.93 -4.70
CA ILE A 71 -16.14 10.02 -3.71
C ILE A 71 -14.77 10.29 -3.11
N TRP A 72 -14.35 11.56 -3.10
CA TRP A 72 -13.11 11.98 -2.43
C TRP A 72 -13.36 12.23 -0.94
N LEU A 73 -12.82 11.36 -0.09
CA LEU A 73 -13.10 11.34 1.36
C LEU A 73 -12.51 12.54 2.12
N ASP A 74 -11.44 13.17 1.62
CA ASP A 74 -10.77 14.28 2.32
C ASP A 74 -11.50 15.63 2.18
N THR A 75 -12.61 15.67 1.45
CA THR A 75 -13.39 16.91 1.24
C THR A 75 -14.83 16.75 1.65
N LYS A 76 -15.35 17.75 2.38
CA LYS A 76 -16.78 17.85 2.72
C LYS A 76 -17.70 17.89 1.49
N SER A 77 -17.18 18.26 0.32
CA SER A 77 -17.93 18.32 -0.93
C SER A 77 -17.97 17.01 -1.71
N SER A 78 -17.32 15.94 -1.22
CA SER A 78 -17.30 14.61 -1.85
C SER A 78 -16.78 14.56 -3.30
N SER A 79 -16.22 15.67 -3.80
CA SER A 79 -15.84 15.90 -5.18
C SER A 79 -14.32 16.02 -5.32
N PHE A 80 -13.74 15.33 -6.31
CA PHE A 80 -12.32 15.46 -6.61
C PHE A 80 -11.96 16.86 -7.14
N SER A 81 -10.85 17.43 -6.65
CA SER A 81 -10.23 18.63 -7.21
C SER A 81 -8.72 18.54 -7.05
N MET A 82 -7.94 19.12 -7.97
CA MET A 82 -6.48 19.25 -7.76
C MET A 82 -6.16 19.97 -6.45
N LYS A 83 -7.01 20.93 -6.05
CA LYS A 83 -6.86 21.65 -4.78
C LYS A 83 -7.01 20.73 -3.57
N SER A 84 -7.91 19.74 -3.62
CA SER A 84 -8.09 18.79 -2.53
C SER A 84 -6.98 17.76 -2.48
N LEU A 85 -6.44 17.35 -3.62
CA LEU A 85 -5.29 16.46 -3.70
C LEU A 85 -4.04 17.09 -3.09
N TYR A 86 -3.72 18.35 -3.42
CA TYR A 86 -2.59 19.06 -2.80
C TYR A 86 -2.82 19.46 -1.34
N ALA A 87 -4.08 19.56 -0.91
CA ALA A 87 -4.41 19.83 0.49
C ALA A 87 -4.35 18.59 1.36
N CYS A 88 -4.42 17.38 0.78
CA CYS A 88 -4.24 16.14 1.50
C CYS A 88 -2.76 16.02 1.92
N PRO A 89 -2.45 16.08 3.23
CA PRO A 89 -1.09 15.87 3.69
C PRO A 89 -0.72 14.43 3.36
N GLU A 90 0.32 14.21 2.55
CA GLU A 90 0.88 12.87 2.42
C GLU A 90 1.24 12.37 3.82
N PRO A 91 0.81 11.16 4.24
CA PRO A 91 1.24 10.57 5.51
C PRO A 91 2.76 10.53 5.48
N GLY A 92 3.35 11.37 6.34
CA GLY A 92 4.65 11.98 6.11
C GLY A 92 5.79 11.00 5.86
N SER A 93 6.70 11.42 4.99
CA SER A 93 8.10 11.08 5.21
C SER A 93 8.51 11.72 6.55
N SER A 94 8.81 10.88 7.54
CA SER A 94 9.24 11.32 8.89
C SER A 94 10.55 12.14 8.84
N THR A 95 11.21 12.17 7.68
CA THR A 95 12.47 12.86 7.43
C THR A 95 12.37 13.78 6.21
N PRO A 96 12.69 15.08 6.33
CA PRO A 96 12.70 15.99 5.18
C PRO A 96 13.74 15.54 4.15
N PHE A 97 13.31 15.37 2.89
CA PHE A 97 14.19 15.00 1.78
C PHE A 97 15.23 16.13 1.50
N PRO A 98 16.54 15.83 1.41
CA PRO A 98 17.60 16.82 1.23
C PRO A 98 17.65 17.36 -0.21
N LYS A 99 16.65 18.14 -0.59
CA LYS A 99 16.46 18.69 -1.95
C LYS A 99 17.67 19.48 -2.48
N ALA A 100 18.36 20.23 -1.62
CA ALA A 100 19.47 21.09 -2.00
C ALA A 100 20.73 20.28 -2.38
N VAL A 101 20.90 19.10 -1.80
CA VAL A 101 22.02 18.19 -2.10
C VAL A 101 21.74 17.45 -3.42
N VAL A 102 20.51 16.95 -3.58
CA VAL A 102 20.15 16.11 -4.74
C VAL A 102 19.95 16.93 -6.03
N TRP A 103 19.32 18.11 -5.94
CA TRP A 103 19.01 18.96 -7.10
C TRP A 103 20.06 20.05 -7.36
N ASN A 104 21.31 19.75 -7.05
CA ASN A 104 22.44 20.65 -7.27
C ASN A 104 22.84 20.66 -8.76
N SER A 105 23.14 21.84 -9.32
CA SER A 105 23.59 22.01 -10.72
C SER A 105 24.87 21.24 -11.07
N TRP A 106 25.70 20.94 -10.07
CA TRP A 106 26.93 20.14 -10.24
C TRP A 106 26.64 18.63 -10.36
N VAL A 107 25.46 18.17 -9.97
CA VAL A 107 25.06 16.77 -10.03
C VAL A 107 24.35 16.51 -11.37
N PRO A 108 24.79 15.52 -12.16
CA PRO A 108 24.10 15.15 -13.38
C PRO A 108 22.64 14.77 -13.09
N THR A 109 21.71 15.23 -13.94
CA THR A 109 20.27 15.03 -13.74
C THR A 109 19.90 13.56 -13.56
N ARG A 110 20.59 12.64 -14.24
CA ARG A 110 20.39 11.19 -14.08
C ARG A 110 20.69 10.69 -12.66
N ALA A 111 21.76 11.20 -12.05
CA ALA A 111 22.11 10.88 -10.66
C ALA A 111 21.09 11.48 -9.69
N SER A 112 20.68 12.74 -9.90
CA SER A 112 19.63 13.38 -9.08
C SER A 112 18.32 12.62 -9.09
N PHE A 113 17.84 12.22 -10.28
CA PHE A 113 16.63 11.41 -10.41
C PHE A 113 16.77 10.04 -9.75
N PHE A 114 17.93 9.41 -9.87
CA PHE A 114 18.19 8.13 -9.22
C PHE A 114 18.15 8.26 -7.68
N THR A 115 18.87 9.23 -7.12
CA THR A 115 18.91 9.47 -5.66
C THR A 115 17.53 9.83 -5.11
N TRP A 116 16.75 10.63 -5.83
CA TRP A 116 15.36 10.91 -5.46
C TRP A 116 14.50 9.63 -5.47
N LYS A 117 14.58 8.79 -6.51
CA LYS A 117 13.87 7.51 -6.50
C LYS A 117 14.31 6.59 -5.37
N ALA A 118 15.61 6.58 -5.06
CA ALA A 118 16.20 5.77 -3.99
C ALA A 118 15.70 6.20 -2.61
N SER A 119 15.66 7.51 -2.32
CA SER A 119 15.17 8.02 -1.03
C SER A 119 13.70 7.72 -0.74
N TRP A 120 12.89 7.50 -1.78
CA TRP A 120 11.49 7.10 -1.64
C TRP A 120 11.28 5.58 -1.58
N GLY A 121 12.36 4.80 -1.63
CA GLY A 121 12.26 3.35 -1.68
C GLY A 121 11.59 2.84 -2.96
N LYS A 122 11.74 3.56 -4.09
CA LYS A 122 11.07 3.27 -5.37
C LYS A 122 12.01 2.78 -6.47
N VAL A 123 13.27 2.50 -6.13
CA VAL A 123 14.20 1.81 -7.05
C VAL A 123 13.82 0.33 -7.11
N LEU A 124 13.99 -0.29 -8.27
CA LEU A 124 13.63 -1.69 -8.52
C LEU A 124 14.65 -2.65 -7.88
N THR A 125 14.69 -2.73 -6.55
CA THR A 125 15.42 -3.76 -5.80
C THR A 125 14.57 -5.03 -5.67
N LEU A 126 15.22 -6.16 -5.39
CA LEU A 126 14.53 -7.43 -5.16
C LEU A 126 13.50 -7.34 -4.01
N ASP A 127 13.78 -6.56 -2.95
CA ASP A 127 12.77 -6.32 -1.89
C ASP A 127 11.49 -5.66 -2.45
N CYS A 128 11.64 -4.74 -3.40
CA CYS A 128 10.52 -4.00 -3.97
C CYS A 128 9.67 -4.87 -4.89
N LEU A 129 10.29 -5.90 -5.50
CA LEU A 129 9.60 -6.92 -6.29
C LEU A 129 8.88 -7.91 -5.39
N GLN A 130 9.50 -8.37 -4.29
CA GLN A 130 8.86 -9.23 -3.31
C GLN A 130 7.63 -8.57 -2.67
N ARG A 131 7.70 -7.26 -2.37
CA ARG A 131 6.55 -6.47 -1.89
C ARG A 131 5.38 -6.40 -2.87
N ARG A 132 5.59 -6.75 -4.15
CA ARG A 132 4.55 -6.86 -5.19
C ARG A 132 4.12 -8.32 -5.42
N GLU A 133 4.41 -9.21 -4.48
CA GLU A 133 4.05 -10.63 -4.50
C GLU A 133 4.78 -11.46 -5.57
N TRP A 134 5.97 -11.02 -6.01
CA TRP A 134 6.80 -11.83 -6.90
C TRP A 134 7.57 -12.87 -6.08
N SER A 135 7.42 -14.15 -6.44
CA SER A 135 8.11 -15.26 -5.78
C SER A 135 9.56 -15.39 -6.28
N LEU A 136 10.47 -14.70 -5.61
CA LEU A 136 11.91 -14.78 -5.84
C LEU A 136 12.70 -14.85 -4.54
N ALA A 137 13.87 -15.48 -4.58
CA ALA A 137 14.81 -15.49 -3.45
C ALA A 137 15.57 -14.16 -3.43
N ASN A 138 15.28 -13.31 -2.45
CA ASN A 138 15.97 -12.04 -2.29
C ASN A 138 17.36 -12.27 -1.71
N ARG A 139 18.38 -11.93 -2.48
CA ARG A 139 19.79 -11.98 -2.08
C ARG A 139 20.54 -10.90 -2.84
N CYS A 140 21.31 -10.10 -2.13
CA CYS A 140 22.11 -9.02 -2.72
C CYS A 140 23.08 -9.58 -3.75
N PHE A 141 23.00 -9.07 -4.99
CA PHE A 141 23.86 -9.52 -6.09
C PHE A 141 25.35 -9.24 -5.86
N LEU A 142 25.68 -8.21 -5.09
CA LEU A 142 27.05 -7.79 -4.83
C LEU A 142 27.72 -8.66 -3.75
N CYS A 143 27.15 -8.70 -2.54
CA CYS A 143 27.78 -9.41 -1.43
C CYS A 143 27.40 -10.88 -1.35
N LEU A 144 26.27 -11.28 -1.95
CA LEU A 144 25.69 -12.63 -1.84
C LEU A 144 25.51 -13.11 -0.39
N ILE A 145 25.44 -12.22 0.61
CA ILE A 145 25.32 -12.61 2.03
C ILE A 145 23.96 -12.19 2.59
N GLN A 146 23.60 -10.92 2.42
CA GLN A 146 22.36 -10.35 2.94
C GLN A 146 21.30 -10.20 1.85
N GLU A 147 20.07 -9.93 2.26
CA GLU A 147 18.98 -9.56 1.38
C GLU A 147 19.28 -8.24 0.63
N GLU A 148 18.85 -8.14 -0.62
CA GLU A 148 18.95 -6.91 -1.39
C GLU A 148 17.84 -5.94 -0.97
N SER A 149 18.26 -4.83 -0.39
CA SER A 149 17.45 -3.63 -0.22
C SER A 149 18.18 -2.42 -0.79
N ILE A 150 17.45 -1.31 -1.00
CA ILE A 150 18.05 -0.05 -1.50
C ILE A 150 19.15 0.44 -0.54
N ASP A 151 18.89 0.40 0.77
CA ASP A 151 19.87 0.82 1.78
C ASP A 151 21.04 -0.15 1.83
N HIS A 152 20.79 -1.46 1.70
CA HIS A 152 21.87 -2.44 1.66
C HIS A 152 22.75 -2.23 0.42
N ILE A 153 22.20 -2.24 -0.79
CA ILE A 153 23.00 -2.18 -2.02
C ILE A 153 23.77 -0.86 -2.15
N LEU A 154 23.23 0.25 -1.64
CA LEU A 154 23.86 1.57 -1.75
C LEU A 154 24.79 1.91 -0.58
N LEU A 155 24.50 1.47 0.64
CA LEU A 155 25.18 1.95 1.86
C LEU A 155 25.86 0.83 2.65
N HIS A 156 25.15 -0.27 2.90
CA HIS A 156 25.57 -1.29 3.88
C HIS A 156 26.19 -2.56 3.27
N CYS A 157 26.15 -2.72 1.95
CA CYS A 157 26.77 -3.83 1.25
C CYS A 157 28.29 -3.71 1.40
N GLY A 158 28.98 -4.77 1.82
CA GLY A 158 30.43 -4.73 2.03
C GLY A 158 31.22 -4.21 0.83
N ILE A 159 30.76 -4.48 -0.40
CA ILE A 159 31.35 -3.93 -1.63
C ILE A 159 31.07 -2.43 -1.74
N ALA A 160 29.82 -2.01 -1.52
CA ALA A 160 29.44 -0.59 -1.59
C ALA A 160 30.16 0.23 -0.51
N THR A 161 30.23 -0.27 0.72
CA THR A 161 30.96 0.38 1.82
C THR A 161 32.44 0.54 1.50
N ALA A 162 33.09 -0.47 0.92
CA ALA A 162 34.48 -0.38 0.49
C ALA A 162 34.67 0.68 -0.61
N LEU A 163 33.76 0.75 -1.59
CA LEU A 163 33.78 1.79 -2.63
C LEU A 163 33.63 3.20 -2.04
N TRP A 164 32.74 3.37 -1.07
CA TRP A 164 32.58 4.64 -0.36
C TRP A 164 33.83 5.03 0.40
N GLN A 165 34.45 4.10 1.13
CA GLN A 165 35.71 4.35 1.84
C GLN A 165 36.82 4.78 0.88
N LEU A 166 36.92 4.14 -0.29
CA LEU A 166 37.87 4.55 -1.33
C LEU A 166 37.60 5.96 -1.84
N LEU A 167 36.35 6.29 -2.16
CA LEU A 167 35.97 7.64 -2.58
C LEU A 167 36.28 8.68 -1.50
N PHE A 168 35.89 8.41 -0.26
CA PHE A 168 36.15 9.30 0.88
C PHE A 168 37.65 9.52 1.12
N SER A 169 38.47 8.49 0.95
CA SER A 169 39.93 8.62 1.03
C SER A 169 40.51 9.48 -0.10
N LEU A 170 39.94 9.44 -1.32
CA LEU A 170 40.39 10.24 -2.46
C LEU A 170 40.06 11.73 -2.29
N PHE A 171 38.96 12.05 -1.61
CA PHE A 171 38.50 13.43 -1.41
C PHE A 171 38.84 13.99 -0.02
N GLY A 172 39.60 13.25 0.80
CA GLY A 172 40.09 13.71 2.10
C GLY A 172 39.01 13.84 3.19
N ALA A 173 37.86 13.19 3.01
CA ALA A 173 36.80 13.14 4.00
C ALA A 173 36.93 11.83 4.79
N CYS A 174 37.76 11.81 5.84
CA CYS A 174 37.79 10.70 6.79
C CYS A 174 36.64 10.77 7.79
#